data_AF-A0A1X7TU45-F1
#
_entry.id   AF-A0A1X7TU45-F1
#
_cell.length_a   1.000
_cell.length_b   1.000
_cell.length_c   1.000
_cell.angle_alpha   90.00
_cell.angle_beta   90.00
_cell.angle_gamma   90.00
#
_symmetry.space_group_name_H-M   'P 1'
#
loop_
_entity.id
_entity.type
_entity.pdbx_description
1 polymer ?
#
loop_
_entity_poly.entity_id
_entity_poly.type
_entity_poly.pdbx_seq_one_letter_code
_entity_poly.pdbx_strand_id
1 'polypeptide(L)'
;MAAIMQCRKIHRIFSPLINYSGPSNQPMTATNYCTATEPVVETTTPKFDISVDQLGTIYSVGYSDLKKYSLHNHLPTTLKKKVEAVGKVSWLLRDPSWYVLYHLKNKSGKRFLFYGPDDCGKSVCLLQIIHYCLANDWIVLHVPSVFKWTHSSRELKPLLQTDGLYDLPDDTVDWLSQFKEMNHQHISELKLSQDYTWNNKETVKAGESLLDIIKLGIAKPKVSHNVFHTIFNEISVLNKQSVLLAVDDINGCYCPTSFKQVEPEHLCIVKTLREFLQPNKFKGVVVGSVSRRLLKNMRTKGTRYTGMVSGRKGRYLLESFDPVKVMPFSAGEFNTYINNLNKENWMNKELNKLMEDELWTLSGGVPGELEKICRYI
;
A
#
# COMPACT_ATOMS: atom_id res chain seq x y z
N MET A 1 14.52 -1.18 56.53
CA MET A 1 15.50 -0.59 55.60
C MET A 1 15.33 -1.21 54.22
N ALA A 2 14.14 -1.01 53.66
CA ALA A 2 13.87 -1.09 52.24
C ALA A 2 14.23 0.28 51.62
N ALA A 3 14.51 0.29 50.31
CA ALA A 3 15.09 1.36 49.51
C ALA A 3 16.63 1.36 49.47
N ILE A 4 17.15 1.58 48.26
CA ILE A 4 18.57 1.63 47.87
C ILE A 4 19.19 0.26 47.50
N MET A 5 18.60 -0.47 46.55
CA MET A 5 19.39 -1.38 45.71
C MET A 5 18.76 -1.77 44.36
N GLN A 6 18.18 -0.81 43.61
CA GLN A 6 17.75 -1.08 42.23
C GLN A 6 17.77 0.15 41.30
N CYS A 7 18.94 0.76 41.16
CA CYS A 7 19.22 1.70 40.06
C CYS A 7 20.69 1.57 39.63
N ARG A 8 20.99 0.49 38.90
CA ARG A 8 22.24 0.31 38.15
C ARG A 8 21.93 -0.36 36.82
N LYS A 9 21.61 0.46 35.81
CA LYS A 9 22.07 0.34 34.41
C LYS A 9 21.28 1.34 33.56
N ILE A 10 22.01 2.04 32.70
CA ILE A 10 21.59 3.04 31.69
C ILE A 10 21.89 4.49 32.13
N HIS A 11 23.18 4.83 32.05
CA HIS A 11 23.67 6.15 31.71
C HIS A 11 25.10 6.00 31.16
N ARG A 12 25.45 6.84 30.18
CA ARG A 12 26.51 6.73 29.16
C ARG A 12 26.00 5.94 27.95
N ILE A 13 25.70 6.60 26.84
CA ILE A 13 26.74 7.00 25.89
C ILE A 13 26.19 8.13 24.97
N PHE A 14 26.88 9.29 25.04
CA PHE A 14 27.11 10.32 24.00
C PHE A 14 26.01 11.34 23.61
N SER A 15 26.28 12.60 23.98
CA SER A 15 26.20 13.75 23.06
C SER A 15 27.60 13.97 22.43
N PRO A 16 27.72 14.63 21.25
CA PRO A 16 27.96 16.07 21.29
C PRO A 16 27.29 16.90 20.17
N LEU A 17 26.85 18.10 20.56
CA LEU A 17 26.99 19.42 19.90
C LEU A 17 26.83 19.54 18.37
N ILE A 18 25.79 20.27 17.95
CA ILE A 18 25.92 21.29 16.88
C ILE A 18 25.18 22.55 17.33
N ASN A 19 25.94 23.66 17.36
CA ASN A 19 25.49 25.02 17.62
C ASN A 19 24.65 25.55 16.46
N TYR A 20 23.48 26.14 16.74
CA TYR A 20 22.85 27.12 15.84
C TYR A 20 22.32 28.27 16.68
N SER A 21 23.00 29.42 16.58
CA SER A 21 22.62 30.70 17.13
C SER A 21 21.67 31.40 16.15
N GLY A 22 20.37 31.45 16.47
CA GLY A 22 19.39 32.25 15.73
C GLY A 22 19.31 33.70 16.26
N PRO A 23 19.08 34.71 15.42
CA PRO A 23 18.96 36.10 15.85
C PRO A 23 17.56 36.42 16.41
N SER A 24 17.58 37.11 17.54
CA SER A 24 16.66 38.14 18.07
C SER A 24 15.21 38.21 17.57
N ASN A 25 14.29 38.04 18.53
CA ASN A 25 12.89 38.45 18.50
C ASN A 25 12.70 39.91 18.06
N GLN A 26 11.82 40.14 17.07
CA GLN A 26 11.03 41.38 16.95
C GLN A 26 9.57 41.02 16.67
N PRO A 27 8.59 41.70 17.29
CA PRO A 27 7.17 41.45 17.04
C PRO A 27 6.72 42.21 15.79
N MET A 28 6.08 41.52 14.84
CA MET A 28 5.40 42.19 13.71
C MET A 28 3.91 42.33 13.98
N THR A 29 3.47 43.59 13.98
CA THR A 29 2.09 44.07 14.12
C THR A 29 1.25 43.78 12.87
N ALA A 30 -0.04 43.55 13.09
CA ALA A 30 -1.08 43.39 12.09
C ALA A 30 -1.39 44.69 11.34
N THR A 31 -1.57 44.61 10.02
CA THR A 31 -2.69 45.21 9.25
C THR A 31 -2.48 44.98 7.74
N ASN A 32 -3.48 44.43 7.06
CA ASN A 32 -4.21 45.11 5.98
C ASN A 32 -5.17 44.15 5.27
N TYR A 33 -6.45 44.54 5.29
CA TYR A 33 -7.50 44.02 4.44
C TYR A 33 -7.31 44.56 3.03
N CYS A 34 -7.33 43.69 2.02
CA CYS A 34 -7.61 44.07 0.63
C CYS A 34 -8.60 43.09 0.02
N THR A 35 -9.78 43.63 -0.28
CA THR A 35 -10.81 43.08 -1.16
C THR A 35 -10.32 43.06 -2.61
N ALA A 36 -10.39 41.91 -3.27
CA ALA A 36 -10.45 41.82 -4.73
C ALA A 36 -11.15 40.52 -5.13
N THR A 37 -12.30 40.66 -5.78
CA THR A 37 -13.05 39.61 -6.47
C THR A 37 -12.53 39.50 -7.89
N GLU A 38 -11.91 38.38 -8.27
CA GLU A 38 -11.73 37.94 -9.66
C GLU A 38 -11.70 36.39 -9.74
N PRO A 39 -11.80 35.80 -10.95
CA PRO A 39 -12.88 34.91 -11.38
C PRO A 39 -12.65 33.45 -10.95
N VAL A 40 -13.72 32.65 -10.99
CA VAL A 40 -13.67 31.21 -10.74
C VAL A 40 -12.88 30.53 -11.88
N VAL A 41 -11.60 30.29 -11.62
CA VAL A 41 -10.78 29.35 -12.38
C VAL A 41 -11.12 27.96 -11.86
N GLU A 42 -11.53 27.04 -12.75
CA GLU A 42 -11.70 25.63 -12.45
C GLU A 42 -10.40 25.05 -11.90
N THR A 43 -10.28 25.00 -10.57
CA THR A 43 -9.11 24.45 -9.90
C THR A 43 -9.12 22.93 -10.04
N THR A 44 -8.23 22.45 -10.89
CA THR A 44 -7.63 21.12 -10.78
C THR A 44 -7.36 20.80 -9.31
N THR A 45 -7.80 19.61 -8.87
CA THR A 45 -7.62 19.11 -7.50
C THR A 45 -6.20 19.40 -7.02
N PRO A 46 -6.00 20.06 -5.85
CA PRO A 46 -4.68 20.45 -5.40
C PRO A 46 -3.80 19.20 -5.29
N LYS A 47 -2.61 19.24 -5.90
CA LYS A 47 -1.58 18.21 -5.73
C LYS A 47 -1.39 18.01 -4.24
N PHE A 48 -1.62 16.79 -3.76
CA PHE A 48 -1.46 16.46 -2.36
C PHE A 48 0.04 16.56 -2.02
N ASP A 49 0.43 17.67 -1.40
CA ASP A 49 1.79 17.90 -0.95
C ASP A 49 1.90 17.56 0.54
N ILE A 50 2.87 16.72 0.86
CA ILE A 50 3.10 16.26 2.22
C ILE A 50 4.20 17.12 2.81
N SER A 51 3.84 17.94 3.79
CA SER A 51 4.79 18.66 4.63
C SER A 51 5.18 17.82 5.86
N VAL A 52 6.36 18.10 6.43
CA VAL A 52 6.82 17.47 7.69
C VAL A 52 5.83 17.77 8.82
N ASP A 53 5.23 18.97 8.79
CA ASP A 53 4.33 19.48 9.84
C ASP A 53 3.00 18.70 9.94
N GLN A 54 2.68 17.86 8.96
CA GLN A 54 1.48 17.02 8.96
C GLN A 54 1.67 15.68 9.69
N LEU A 55 2.89 15.33 10.12
CA LEU A 55 3.15 14.08 10.84
C LEU A 55 2.31 14.00 12.14
N GLY A 56 1.64 12.87 12.35
CA GLY A 56 0.77 12.64 13.51
C GLY A 56 -0.59 13.34 13.40
N THR A 57 -0.89 14.00 12.29
CA THR A 57 -2.19 14.63 12.01
C THR A 57 -3.06 13.76 11.12
N ILE A 58 -4.35 14.11 11.00
CA ILE A 58 -5.31 13.41 10.15
C ILE A 58 -5.64 14.26 8.94
N TYR A 59 -5.54 13.65 7.75
CA TYR A 59 -6.11 14.20 6.53
C TYR A 59 -7.28 13.32 6.08
N SER A 60 -8.34 13.96 5.57
CA SER A 60 -9.52 13.25 5.08
C SER A 60 -9.62 13.31 3.56
N VAL A 61 -10.15 12.26 2.96
CA VAL A 61 -10.44 12.15 1.53
C VAL A 61 -11.91 11.78 1.37
N GLY A 62 -12.65 12.55 0.58
CA GLY A 62 -14.08 12.33 0.34
C GLY A 62 -14.34 11.02 -0.40
N TYR A 63 -15.50 10.41 -0.19
CA TYR A 63 -15.85 9.17 -0.89
C TYR A 63 -15.92 9.33 -2.42
N SER A 64 -16.30 10.52 -2.92
CA SER A 64 -16.25 10.87 -4.34
C SER A 64 -14.82 10.79 -4.90
N ASP A 65 -13.84 11.29 -4.16
CA ASP A 65 -12.43 11.30 -4.59
C ASP A 65 -11.83 9.89 -4.53
N LEU A 66 -12.23 9.08 -3.54
CA LEU A 66 -11.88 7.65 -3.52
C LEU A 66 -12.50 6.88 -4.69
N LYS A 67 -13.71 7.25 -5.12
CA LYS A 67 -14.37 6.67 -6.29
C LYS A 67 -13.70 7.07 -7.59
N LYS A 68 -13.22 8.32 -7.70
CA LYS A 68 -12.47 8.81 -8.87
C LYS A 68 -11.36 7.83 -9.27
N TYR A 69 -10.62 7.30 -8.30
CA TYR A 69 -9.52 6.35 -8.55
C TYR A 69 -9.87 4.88 -8.25
N SER A 70 -11.14 4.54 -8.10
CA SER A 70 -11.62 3.23 -7.62
C SER A 70 -10.99 2.71 -6.31
N LEU A 71 -10.30 3.57 -5.55
CA LEU A 71 -9.54 3.18 -4.35
C LEU A 71 -10.45 2.62 -3.24
N HIS A 72 -11.72 3.03 -3.20
CA HIS A 72 -12.73 2.47 -2.29
C HIS A 72 -12.88 0.94 -2.40
N ASN A 73 -12.64 0.34 -3.57
CA ASN A 73 -12.68 -1.10 -3.77
C ASN A 73 -11.46 -1.85 -3.21
N HIS A 74 -10.39 -1.12 -2.90
CA HIS A 74 -9.12 -1.65 -2.40
C HIS A 74 -8.98 -1.51 -0.88
N LEU A 75 -9.96 -0.91 -0.20
CA LEU A 75 -9.94 -0.77 1.25
C LEU A 75 -10.14 -2.13 1.95
N PRO A 76 -9.48 -2.37 3.11
CA PRO A 76 -9.81 -3.50 3.96
C PRO A 76 -11.29 -3.48 4.35
N THR A 77 -11.91 -4.65 4.48
CA THR A 77 -13.37 -4.78 4.67
C THR A 77 -13.92 -3.96 5.84
N THR A 78 -13.19 -3.90 6.97
CA THR A 78 -13.61 -3.11 8.15
C THR A 78 -13.61 -1.61 7.83
N LEU A 79 -12.51 -1.12 7.24
CA LEU A 79 -12.38 0.27 6.84
C LEU A 79 -13.38 0.66 5.75
N LYS A 80 -13.66 -0.24 4.79
CA LYS A 80 -14.65 0.01 3.72
C LYS A 80 -16.03 0.32 4.30
N LYS A 81 -16.50 -0.48 5.25
CA LYS A 81 -17.80 -0.26 5.92
C LYS A 81 -17.85 1.08 6.66
N LYS A 82 -16.75 1.42 7.36
CA LYS A 82 -16.64 2.72 8.03
C LYS A 82 -16.71 3.88 7.03
N VAL A 83 -15.95 3.81 5.95
CA VAL A 83 -15.90 4.86 4.92
C VAL A 83 -17.24 5.03 4.21
N GLU A 84 -17.95 3.94 3.93
CA GLU A 84 -19.30 3.96 3.35
C GLU A 84 -20.31 4.64 4.29
N ALA A 85 -20.20 4.43 5.60
CA ALA A 85 -21.08 5.04 6.59
C ALA A 85 -20.77 6.52 6.85
N VAL A 86 -19.48 6.88 6.95
CA VAL A 86 -19.03 8.25 7.26
C VAL A 86 -18.98 9.14 6.02
N GLY A 87 -18.90 8.57 4.81
CA GLY A 87 -18.83 9.30 3.54
C GLY A 87 -17.43 9.87 3.21
N LYS A 88 -16.42 9.54 4.02
CA LYS A 88 -15.01 9.90 3.82
C LYS A 88 -14.10 8.90 4.51
N VAL A 89 -12.85 8.86 4.10
CA VAL A 89 -11.78 8.21 4.85
C VAL A 89 -10.93 9.25 5.55
N SER A 90 -10.55 8.99 6.80
CA SER A 90 -9.68 9.85 7.58
C SER A 90 -8.41 9.09 7.91
N TRP A 91 -7.31 9.49 7.29
CA TRP A 91 -6.03 8.85 7.37
C TRP A 91 -5.15 9.56 8.40
N LEU A 92 -4.73 8.83 9.44
CA LEU A 92 -3.66 9.30 10.32
C LEU A 92 -2.32 9.20 9.57
N LEU A 93 -1.61 10.31 9.41
CA LEU A 93 -0.29 10.32 8.79
C LEU A 93 0.75 9.87 9.82
N ARG A 94 1.17 8.61 9.70
CA ARG A 94 2.10 7.95 10.64
C ARG A 94 3.55 8.03 10.15
N ASP A 95 4.50 7.86 11.06
CA ASP A 95 5.94 7.82 10.74
C ASP A 95 6.28 6.87 9.56
N PRO A 96 5.77 5.62 9.48
CA PRO A 96 6.13 4.71 8.40
C PRO A 96 5.67 5.21 7.02
N SER A 97 4.43 5.68 6.92
CA SER A 97 3.88 6.20 5.67
C SER A 97 4.59 7.50 5.29
N TRP A 98 4.78 8.40 6.26
CA TRP A 98 5.47 9.67 6.06
C TRP A 98 6.90 9.45 5.54
N TYR A 99 7.66 8.53 6.14
CA TYR A 99 9.01 8.19 5.71
C TYR A 99 9.04 7.78 4.22
N VAL A 100 8.16 6.87 3.82
CA VAL A 100 8.08 6.43 2.43
C VAL A 100 7.70 7.60 1.53
N LEU A 101 6.65 8.35 1.87
CA LEU A 101 6.16 9.50 1.09
C LEU A 101 7.23 10.59 0.91
N TYR A 102 7.96 10.92 1.97
CA TYR A 102 9.09 11.84 1.95
C TYR A 102 10.15 11.37 0.93
N HIS A 103 10.47 10.07 0.95
CA HIS A 103 11.44 9.50 0.04
C HIS A 103 10.94 9.26 -1.39
N LEU A 104 9.62 9.23 -1.63
CA LEU A 104 9.04 9.21 -2.98
C LEU A 104 9.34 10.50 -3.75
N LYS A 105 9.54 11.63 -3.07
CA LYS A 105 9.87 12.91 -3.73
C LYS A 105 11.16 12.84 -4.55
N ASN A 106 12.14 12.03 -4.13
CA ASN A 106 13.43 11.84 -4.82
C ASN A 106 13.35 10.70 -5.88
N LYS A 107 12.32 10.75 -6.73
CA LYS A 107 11.81 9.67 -7.60
C LYS A 107 12.90 8.92 -8.41
N SER A 108 13.20 7.67 -8.05
CA SER A 108 13.63 6.58 -8.97
C SER A 108 14.03 5.32 -8.20
N GLY A 109 13.62 4.13 -8.66
CA GLY A 109 14.21 2.82 -8.28
C GLY A 109 14.16 2.43 -6.80
N LYS A 110 13.49 3.19 -5.94
CA LYS A 110 13.39 2.90 -4.51
C LYS A 110 12.45 1.74 -4.25
N ARG A 111 12.77 0.96 -3.23
CA ARG A 111 12.07 -0.27 -2.88
C ARG A 111 11.84 -0.27 -1.37
N PHE A 112 10.59 -0.16 -0.93
CA PHE A 112 10.23 -0.12 0.50
C PHE A 112 9.42 -1.34 0.90
N LEU A 113 9.66 -1.87 2.10
CA LEU A 113 8.96 -3.03 2.63
C LEU A 113 8.39 -2.73 4.01
N PHE A 114 7.06 -2.57 4.10
CA PHE A 114 6.37 -2.47 5.38
C PHE A 114 6.36 -3.83 6.09
N TYR A 115 6.88 -3.86 7.31
CA TYR A 115 6.87 -5.05 8.17
C TYR A 115 6.53 -4.69 9.61
N GLY A 116 6.06 -5.65 10.40
CA GLY A 116 5.67 -5.38 11.78
C GLY A 116 4.67 -6.39 12.31
N PRO A 117 4.20 -6.21 13.56
CA PRO A 117 3.16 -7.04 14.15
C PRO A 117 1.86 -7.01 13.33
N ASP A 118 0.98 -7.97 13.59
CA ASP A 118 -0.32 -8.04 12.94
C ASP A 118 -1.20 -6.85 13.34
N ASP A 119 -2.13 -6.48 12.45
CA ASP A 119 -3.13 -5.43 12.69
C ASP A 119 -2.58 -4.03 13.05
N CYS A 120 -1.28 -3.78 12.84
CA CYS A 120 -0.61 -2.49 13.03
C CYS A 120 -0.82 -1.47 11.89
N GLY A 121 -1.59 -1.79 10.85
CA GLY A 121 -1.91 -0.86 9.76
C GLY A 121 -0.94 -0.86 8.57
N LYS A 122 -0.20 -1.95 8.32
CA LYS A 122 0.71 -2.08 7.15
C LYS A 122 0.00 -1.82 5.82
N SER A 123 -1.13 -2.49 5.58
CA SER A 123 -1.95 -2.30 4.38
C SER A 123 -2.53 -0.89 4.27
N VAL A 124 -2.87 -0.26 5.40
CA VAL A 124 -3.32 1.14 5.45
C VAL A 124 -2.19 2.09 5.06
N CYS A 125 -0.96 1.88 5.55
CA CYS A 125 0.20 2.65 5.14
C CYS A 125 0.42 2.55 3.63
N LEU A 126 0.35 1.33 3.07
CA LEU A 126 0.46 1.09 1.63
C LEU A 126 -0.63 1.83 0.83
N LEU A 127 -1.89 1.84 1.30
CA LEU A 127 -2.99 2.56 0.68
C LEU A 127 -2.80 4.09 0.71
N GLN A 128 -2.19 4.65 1.76
CA GLN A 128 -1.81 6.06 1.77
C GLN A 128 -0.79 6.39 0.68
N ILE A 129 0.18 5.49 0.45
CA ILE A 129 1.15 5.63 -0.65
C ILE A 129 0.45 5.61 -2.01
N ILE A 130 -0.44 4.64 -2.21
CA ILE A 130 -1.23 4.50 -3.45
C ILE A 130 -2.04 5.76 -3.71
N HIS A 131 -2.75 6.27 -2.69
CA HIS A 131 -3.51 7.50 -2.78
C HIS A 131 -2.64 8.70 -3.20
N TYR A 132 -1.48 8.90 -2.55
CA TYR A 132 -0.55 9.97 -2.91
C TYR A 132 -0.10 9.88 -4.37
N CYS A 133 0.26 8.69 -4.83
CA CYS A 133 0.70 8.47 -6.22
C CYS A 133 -0.42 8.78 -7.22
N LEU A 134 -1.64 8.30 -6.98
CA LEU A 134 -2.80 8.57 -7.84
C LEU A 134 -3.16 10.06 -7.89
N ALA A 135 -3.09 10.75 -6.74
CA ALA A 135 -3.33 12.19 -6.65
C ALA A 135 -2.24 13.05 -7.32
N ASN A 136 -1.11 12.45 -7.69
CA ASN A 136 0.02 13.11 -8.34
C ASN A 136 0.28 12.58 -9.77
N ASP A 137 -0.73 12.00 -10.41
CA ASP A 137 -0.70 11.52 -11.80
C ASP A 137 0.34 10.41 -12.05
N TRP A 138 0.49 9.48 -11.09
CA TRP A 138 1.31 8.27 -11.27
C TRP A 138 0.47 7.11 -11.77
N ILE A 139 1.09 6.23 -12.55
CA ILE A 139 0.53 4.91 -12.87
C ILE A 139 0.78 3.98 -11.68
N VAL A 140 -0.27 3.33 -11.19
CA VAL A 140 -0.22 2.41 -10.05
C VAL A 140 -0.59 0.98 -10.48
N LEU A 141 0.36 0.07 -10.32
CA LEU A 141 0.19 -1.37 -10.38
C LEU A 141 -0.05 -1.87 -8.95
N HIS A 142 -1.31 -1.93 -8.52
CA HIS A 142 -1.66 -2.39 -7.17
C HIS A 142 -2.06 -3.86 -7.17
N VAL A 143 -1.40 -4.67 -6.34
CA VAL A 143 -1.78 -6.05 -6.01
C VAL A 143 -2.32 -6.05 -4.57
N PRO A 144 -3.64 -6.11 -4.36
CA PRO A 144 -4.24 -5.88 -3.05
C PRO A 144 -4.00 -6.99 -2.02
N SER A 145 -3.68 -8.20 -2.49
CA SER A 145 -3.33 -9.33 -1.62
C SER A 145 -2.82 -10.49 -2.47
N VAL A 146 -1.52 -10.78 -2.40
CA VAL A 146 -0.96 -12.01 -3.01
C VAL A 146 -1.50 -13.26 -2.30
N PHE A 147 -1.93 -13.14 -1.04
CA PHE A 147 -2.59 -14.24 -0.33
C PHE A 147 -3.84 -14.71 -1.09
N LYS A 148 -4.67 -13.79 -1.63
CA LYS A 148 -5.86 -14.17 -2.40
C LYS A 148 -5.53 -15.03 -3.62
N TRP A 149 -4.42 -14.74 -4.30
CA TRP A 149 -3.98 -15.51 -5.47
C TRP A 149 -3.43 -16.89 -5.10
N THR A 150 -2.71 -16.98 -3.98
CA THR A 150 -2.05 -18.23 -3.55
C THR A 150 -2.93 -19.13 -2.69
N HIS A 151 -4.01 -18.59 -2.13
CA HIS A 151 -4.96 -19.28 -1.28
C HIS A 151 -6.40 -19.09 -1.79
N SER A 152 -6.56 -18.99 -3.11
CA SER A 152 -7.85 -18.84 -3.77
C SER A 152 -8.65 -20.13 -3.66
N SER A 153 -9.98 -20.01 -3.53
CA SER A 153 -10.91 -21.13 -3.73
C SER A 153 -11.37 -21.26 -5.18
N ARG A 154 -10.85 -20.42 -6.07
CA ARG A 154 -11.24 -20.37 -7.49
C ARG A 154 -10.55 -21.46 -8.31
N GLU A 155 -11.09 -21.70 -9.51
CA GLU A 155 -10.64 -22.77 -10.40
C GLU A 155 -9.23 -22.49 -10.95
N LEU A 156 -8.33 -23.44 -10.72
CA LEU A 156 -6.97 -23.43 -11.26
C LEU A 156 -6.96 -24.11 -12.63
N LYS A 157 -6.42 -23.46 -13.67
CA LYS A 157 -6.40 -24.00 -15.03
C LYS A 157 -4.98 -24.29 -15.50
N PRO A 158 -4.61 -25.54 -15.83
CA PRO A 158 -3.31 -25.82 -16.42
C PRO A 158 -3.21 -25.18 -17.81
N LEU A 159 -2.08 -24.53 -18.12
CA LEU A 159 -1.85 -23.96 -19.45
C LEU A 159 -1.54 -25.02 -20.49
N LEU A 160 -0.54 -25.84 -20.17
CA LEU A 160 -0.12 -27.00 -20.93
C LEU A 160 0.19 -28.11 -19.92
N GLN A 161 -0.18 -29.35 -20.25
CA GLN A 161 0.06 -30.49 -19.35
C GLN A 161 1.54 -30.70 -19.02
N THR A 162 2.45 -30.22 -19.88
CA THR A 162 3.90 -30.44 -19.79
C THR A 162 4.64 -29.37 -19.01
N ASP A 163 4.15 -28.12 -19.02
CA ASP A 163 4.94 -26.97 -18.57
C ASP A 163 4.83 -26.75 -17.05
N GLY A 164 3.91 -27.45 -16.38
CA GLY A 164 3.65 -27.32 -14.95
C GLY A 164 3.12 -25.95 -14.53
N LEU A 165 2.72 -25.11 -15.48
CA LEU A 165 2.19 -23.78 -15.23
C LEU A 165 0.66 -23.79 -15.15
N TYR A 166 0.15 -23.00 -14.21
CA TYR A 166 -1.25 -22.85 -13.93
C TYR A 166 -1.68 -21.39 -13.99
N ASP A 167 -2.85 -21.19 -14.57
CA ASP A 167 -3.53 -19.90 -14.65
C ASP A 167 -4.64 -19.81 -13.59
N LEU A 168 -4.92 -18.58 -13.17
CA LEU A 168 -6.03 -18.18 -12.33
C LEU A 168 -6.83 -17.11 -13.10
N PRO A 169 -7.65 -17.50 -14.09
CA PRO A 169 -8.25 -16.54 -15.01
C PRO A 169 -9.14 -15.53 -14.32
N ASP A 170 -9.94 -15.97 -13.34
CA ASP A 170 -10.87 -15.09 -12.63
C ASP A 170 -10.12 -14.06 -11.78
N ASP A 171 -9.07 -14.47 -11.05
CA ASP A 171 -8.22 -13.56 -10.27
C ASP A 171 -7.47 -12.58 -11.18
N THR A 172 -7.05 -13.04 -12.36
CA THR A 172 -6.37 -12.20 -13.34
C THR A 172 -7.31 -11.18 -13.96
N VAL A 173 -8.52 -11.58 -14.36
CA VAL A 173 -9.55 -10.69 -14.91
C VAL A 173 -10.02 -9.65 -13.89
N ASP A 174 -10.16 -10.05 -12.62
CA ASP A 174 -10.46 -9.12 -11.52
C ASP A 174 -9.36 -8.07 -11.40
N TRP A 175 -8.09 -8.48 -11.47
CA TRP A 175 -6.97 -7.55 -11.43
C TRP A 175 -6.95 -6.63 -12.66
N LEU A 176 -7.17 -7.16 -13.88
CA LEU A 176 -7.21 -6.36 -15.10
C LEU A 176 -8.31 -5.29 -15.03
N SER A 177 -9.48 -5.64 -14.51
CA SER A 177 -10.61 -4.72 -14.31
C SER A 177 -10.26 -3.62 -13.30
N GLN A 178 -9.67 -4.00 -12.16
CA GLN A 178 -9.22 -3.04 -11.14
C GLN A 178 -8.13 -2.10 -11.67
N PHE A 179 -7.14 -2.64 -12.37
CA PHE A 179 -6.06 -1.87 -12.99
C PHE A 179 -6.61 -0.84 -13.98
N LYS A 180 -7.58 -1.26 -14.81
CA LYS A 180 -8.28 -0.39 -15.77
C LYS A 180 -8.95 0.81 -15.09
N GLU A 181 -9.70 0.56 -14.03
CA GLU A 181 -10.43 1.62 -13.33
C GLU A 181 -9.50 2.56 -12.57
N MET A 182 -8.52 1.99 -11.85
CA MET A 182 -7.58 2.75 -11.03
C MET A 182 -6.74 3.74 -11.85
N ASN A 183 -6.37 3.36 -13.09
CA ASN A 183 -5.50 4.15 -13.96
C ASN A 183 -6.21 4.69 -15.21
N HIS A 184 -7.53 4.86 -15.15
CA HIS A 184 -8.36 5.26 -16.30
C HIS A 184 -7.88 6.53 -17.01
N GLN A 185 -7.23 7.45 -16.28
CA GLN A 185 -6.69 8.70 -16.81
C GLN A 185 -5.50 8.52 -17.76
N HIS A 186 -4.75 7.42 -17.61
CA HIS A 186 -3.52 7.19 -18.39
C HIS A 186 -3.69 6.09 -19.43
N ILE A 187 -4.53 5.08 -19.15
CA ILE A 187 -4.55 3.83 -19.92
C ILE A 187 -4.89 4.02 -21.41
N SER A 188 -5.74 5.00 -21.76
CA SER A 188 -6.08 5.28 -23.16
C SER A 188 -4.90 5.86 -23.95
N GLU A 189 -4.02 6.62 -23.29
CA GLU A 189 -2.89 7.31 -23.91
C GLU A 189 -1.64 6.43 -24.02
N LEU A 190 -1.52 5.42 -23.16
CA LEU A 190 -0.41 4.48 -23.20
C LEU A 190 -0.52 3.60 -24.45
N LYS A 191 0.54 3.63 -25.27
CA LYS A 191 0.64 2.84 -26.50
C LYS A 191 1.60 1.68 -26.33
N LEU A 192 1.29 0.58 -27.00
CA LEU A 192 2.16 -0.59 -27.03
C LEU A 192 3.45 -0.31 -27.79
N SER A 193 4.57 -0.80 -27.25
CA SER A 193 5.91 -0.67 -27.84
C SER A 193 6.18 -1.68 -28.96
N GLN A 194 5.46 -2.80 -28.97
CA GLN A 194 5.66 -3.90 -29.90
C GLN A 194 4.35 -4.64 -30.20
N ASP A 195 4.39 -5.50 -31.21
CA ASP A 195 3.28 -6.38 -31.56
C ASP A 195 3.16 -7.51 -30.54
N TYR A 196 1.92 -7.83 -30.16
CA TYR A 196 1.62 -8.95 -29.29
C TYR A 196 0.65 -9.90 -29.97
N THR A 197 1.05 -11.17 -30.07
CA THR A 197 0.19 -12.24 -30.60
C THR A 197 -0.03 -13.30 -29.53
N TRP A 198 -1.30 -13.57 -29.21
CA TRP A 198 -1.70 -14.62 -28.28
C TRP A 198 -2.41 -15.76 -29.01
N ASN A 199 -2.00 -17.00 -28.70
CA ASN A 199 -2.57 -18.23 -29.23
C ASN A 199 -2.69 -18.28 -30.78
N ASN A 200 -1.83 -17.55 -31.50
CA ASN A 200 -1.84 -17.40 -32.96
C ASN A 200 -3.18 -16.92 -33.55
N LYS A 201 -4.04 -16.29 -32.75
CA LYS A 201 -5.40 -15.85 -33.15
C LYS A 201 -5.67 -14.40 -32.84
N GLU A 202 -5.10 -13.89 -31.76
CA GLU A 202 -5.34 -12.54 -31.30
C GLU A 202 -4.05 -11.75 -31.45
N THR A 203 -4.05 -10.77 -32.33
CA THR A 203 -2.89 -9.89 -32.52
C THR A 203 -3.32 -8.46 -32.26
N VAL A 204 -2.53 -7.75 -31.47
CA VAL A 204 -2.66 -6.32 -31.23
C VAL A 204 -1.33 -5.71 -31.62
N LYS A 205 -1.36 -4.70 -32.49
CA LYS A 205 -0.13 -4.14 -33.08
C LYS A 205 0.49 -3.06 -32.19
N ALA A 206 1.78 -2.85 -32.38
CA ALA A 206 2.49 -1.71 -31.83
C ALA A 206 1.76 -0.40 -32.16
N GLY A 207 1.74 0.52 -31.20
CA GLY A 207 1.04 1.80 -31.32
C GLY A 207 -0.46 1.77 -30.99
N GLU A 208 -1.09 0.60 -30.87
CA GLU A 208 -2.45 0.48 -30.32
C GLU A 208 -2.47 0.79 -28.81
N SER A 209 -3.66 1.08 -28.27
CA SER A 209 -3.81 1.48 -26.87
C SER A 209 -3.65 0.29 -25.92
N LEU A 210 -3.00 0.52 -24.78
CA LEU A 210 -2.97 -0.44 -23.66
C LEU A 210 -4.39 -0.81 -23.20
N LEU A 211 -5.36 0.11 -23.38
CA LEU A 211 -6.77 -0.15 -23.08
C LEU A 211 -7.33 -1.35 -23.87
N ASP A 212 -6.92 -1.52 -25.12
CA ASP A 212 -7.49 -2.51 -26.02
C ASP A 212 -7.04 -3.92 -25.64
N ILE A 213 -5.78 -4.07 -25.23
CA ILE A 213 -5.28 -5.35 -24.69
C ILE A 213 -5.95 -5.71 -23.37
N ILE A 214 -6.22 -4.71 -22.51
CA ILE A 214 -6.89 -4.93 -21.22
C ILE A 214 -8.33 -5.42 -21.46
N LYS A 215 -9.06 -4.76 -22.38
CA LYS A 215 -10.41 -5.19 -22.77
C LYS A 215 -10.41 -6.61 -23.35
N LEU A 216 -9.41 -6.96 -24.16
CA LEU A 216 -9.25 -8.31 -24.69
C LEU A 216 -9.06 -9.33 -23.55
N GLY A 217 -8.15 -9.06 -22.61
CA GLY A 217 -7.89 -9.96 -21.47
C GLY A 217 -9.10 -10.15 -20.55
N ILE A 218 -9.91 -9.11 -20.36
CA ILE A 218 -11.18 -9.18 -19.61
C ILE A 218 -12.22 -10.01 -20.38
N ALA A 219 -12.38 -9.77 -21.69
CA ALA A 219 -13.35 -10.49 -22.51
C ALA A 219 -12.96 -11.97 -22.73
N LYS A 220 -11.66 -12.28 -22.67
CA LYS A 220 -11.12 -13.61 -22.94
C LYS A 220 -10.19 -14.08 -21.82
N PRO A 221 -10.76 -14.65 -20.74
CA PRO A 221 -9.99 -15.07 -19.57
C PRO A 221 -8.84 -16.04 -19.88
N LYS A 222 -8.93 -16.84 -20.96
CA LYS A 222 -7.88 -17.79 -21.38
C LYS A 222 -6.53 -17.13 -21.73
N VAL A 223 -6.51 -15.86 -22.12
CA VAL A 223 -5.29 -15.11 -22.44
C VAL A 223 -4.95 -14.06 -21.38
N SER A 224 -5.75 -13.98 -20.31
CA SER A 224 -5.65 -12.90 -19.32
C SER A 224 -4.29 -12.84 -18.63
N HIS A 225 -3.65 -13.97 -18.32
CA HIS A 225 -2.31 -14.00 -17.72
C HIS A 225 -1.22 -13.43 -18.65
N ASN A 226 -1.35 -13.65 -19.97
CA ASN A 226 -0.42 -13.07 -20.93
C ASN A 226 -0.63 -11.57 -21.07
N VAL A 227 -1.89 -11.11 -21.03
CA VAL A 227 -2.21 -9.67 -20.99
C VAL A 227 -1.66 -9.04 -19.71
N PHE A 228 -1.79 -9.70 -18.56
CA PHE A 228 -1.20 -9.28 -17.29
C PHE A 228 0.33 -9.11 -17.41
N HIS A 229 1.04 -10.12 -17.93
CA HIS A 229 2.48 -10.02 -18.18
C HIS A 229 2.84 -8.88 -19.14
N THR A 230 2.05 -8.71 -20.20
CA THR A 230 2.22 -7.65 -21.20
C THR A 230 2.13 -6.26 -20.58
N ILE A 231 1.13 -6.03 -19.71
CA ILE A 231 0.96 -4.75 -19.00
C ILE A 231 2.20 -4.42 -18.17
N PHE A 232 2.72 -5.40 -17.43
CA PHE A 232 3.93 -5.18 -16.63
C PHE A 232 5.16 -4.91 -17.52
N ASN A 233 5.32 -5.62 -18.65
CA ASN A 233 6.39 -5.36 -19.61
C ASN A 233 6.31 -3.93 -20.14
N GLU A 234 5.17 -3.53 -20.71
CA GLU A 234 4.97 -2.21 -21.30
C GLU A 234 5.21 -1.10 -20.29
N ILE A 235 4.66 -1.23 -19.08
CA ILE A 235 4.86 -0.23 -18.02
C ILE A 235 6.31 -0.19 -17.52
N SER A 236 6.99 -1.34 -17.47
CA SER A 236 8.41 -1.38 -17.12
C SER A 236 9.30 -0.70 -18.18
N VAL A 237 8.94 -0.84 -19.46
CA VAL A 237 9.65 -0.24 -20.61
C VAL A 237 9.41 1.26 -20.67
N LEU A 238 8.19 1.73 -20.35
CA LEU A 238 7.87 3.16 -20.29
C LEU A 238 8.79 3.93 -19.35
N ASN A 239 9.45 3.25 -18.40
CA ASN A 239 10.61 3.73 -17.64
C ASN A 239 10.47 5.17 -17.11
N LYS A 240 9.26 5.53 -16.63
CA LYS A 240 8.99 6.81 -16.01
C LYS A 240 9.20 6.71 -14.50
N GLN A 241 9.76 7.76 -13.91
CA GLN A 241 9.91 7.92 -12.47
C GLN A 241 8.55 7.97 -11.71
N SER A 242 7.43 8.11 -12.43
CA SER A 242 6.05 8.19 -11.90
C SER A 242 5.25 6.89 -12.05
N VAL A 243 5.87 5.74 -11.74
CA VAL A 243 5.16 4.46 -11.70
C VAL A 243 5.39 3.79 -10.34
N LEU A 244 4.31 3.33 -9.71
CA LEU A 244 4.32 2.60 -8.45
C LEU A 244 3.87 1.15 -8.68
N LEU A 245 4.68 0.19 -8.23
CA LEU A 245 4.26 -1.19 -8.00
C LEU A 245 4.00 -1.38 -6.50
N ALA A 246 2.72 -1.48 -6.12
CA ALA A 246 2.28 -1.66 -4.74
C ALA A 246 1.79 -3.09 -4.51
N VAL A 247 2.38 -3.82 -3.56
CA VAL A 247 2.09 -5.25 -3.36
C VAL A 247 1.83 -5.58 -1.89
N ASP A 248 0.59 -5.87 -1.54
CA ASP A 248 0.26 -6.39 -0.21
C ASP A 248 0.42 -7.91 -0.13
N ASP A 249 0.72 -8.40 1.07
CA ASP A 249 1.08 -9.79 1.34
C ASP A 249 2.23 -10.31 0.44
N ILE A 250 3.23 -9.48 0.11
CA ILE A 250 4.29 -9.78 -0.89
C ILE A 250 5.05 -11.09 -0.62
N ASN A 251 5.15 -11.49 0.65
CA ASN A 251 5.76 -12.77 1.01
C ASN A 251 4.99 -13.99 0.46
N GLY A 252 3.72 -13.83 0.11
CA GLY A 252 2.90 -14.84 -0.56
C GLY A 252 3.49 -15.29 -1.88
N CYS A 253 4.26 -14.43 -2.55
CA CYS A 253 4.99 -14.83 -3.75
C CYS A 253 5.94 -16.00 -3.46
N TYR A 254 6.43 -16.19 -2.23
CA TYR A 254 7.45 -17.18 -1.87
C TYR A 254 7.03 -18.09 -0.70
N CYS A 255 5.75 -18.13 -0.34
CA CYS A 255 5.20 -19.05 0.67
C CYS A 255 4.38 -20.16 -0.02
N PRO A 256 4.27 -21.37 0.57
CA PRO A 256 3.45 -22.44 -0.01
C PRO A 256 2.02 -21.98 -0.30
N THR A 257 1.43 -22.49 -1.39
CA THR A 257 0.04 -22.20 -1.77
C THR A 257 -0.93 -23.16 -1.07
N SER A 258 -2.24 -22.85 -1.09
CA SER A 258 -3.26 -23.83 -0.65
C SER A 258 -3.57 -24.89 -1.71
N PHE A 259 -3.07 -24.72 -2.94
CA PHE A 259 -3.29 -25.67 -4.02
C PHE A 259 -2.36 -26.89 -3.84
N LYS A 260 -2.92 -28.09 -3.96
CA LYS A 260 -2.16 -29.32 -3.77
C LYS A 260 -1.01 -29.41 -4.78
N GLN A 261 0.23 -29.48 -4.27
CA GLN A 261 1.46 -29.66 -5.06
C GLN A 261 1.76 -28.55 -6.09
N VAL A 262 1.14 -27.37 -5.95
CA VAL A 262 1.43 -26.23 -6.83
C VAL A 262 2.25 -25.20 -6.06
N GLU A 263 3.52 -25.08 -6.41
CA GLU A 263 4.37 -24.01 -5.88
C GLU A 263 3.97 -22.64 -6.44
N PRO A 264 4.24 -21.54 -5.72
CA PRO A 264 3.82 -20.21 -6.17
C PRO A 264 4.41 -19.79 -7.53
N GLU A 265 5.60 -20.27 -7.88
CA GLU A 265 6.22 -19.97 -9.18
C GLU A 265 5.54 -20.65 -10.37
N HIS A 266 4.70 -21.65 -10.11
CA HIS A 266 3.89 -22.30 -11.12
C HIS A 266 2.59 -21.55 -11.39
N LEU A 267 2.19 -20.58 -10.55
CA LEU A 267 1.06 -19.69 -10.82
C LEU A 267 1.50 -18.54 -11.73
N CYS A 268 0.88 -18.37 -12.89
CA CYS A 268 1.36 -17.43 -13.91
C CYS A 268 1.42 -15.96 -13.45
N ILE A 269 0.39 -15.51 -12.74
CA ILE A 269 0.36 -14.14 -12.19
C ILE A 269 1.43 -13.93 -11.10
N VAL A 270 1.71 -14.95 -10.28
CA VAL A 270 2.76 -14.89 -9.25
C VAL A 270 4.15 -14.96 -9.88
N LYS A 271 4.33 -15.81 -10.91
CA LYS A 271 5.56 -15.88 -11.70
C LYS A 271 5.89 -14.53 -12.32
N THR A 272 4.92 -13.88 -12.95
CA THR A 272 5.04 -12.52 -13.49
C THR A 272 5.41 -11.53 -12.38
N LEU A 273 4.67 -11.53 -11.27
CA LEU A 273 4.97 -10.62 -10.17
C LEU A 273 6.40 -10.80 -9.62
N ARG A 274 6.86 -12.05 -9.45
CA ARG A 274 8.24 -12.34 -9.03
C ARG A 274 9.30 -11.79 -9.99
N GLU A 275 9.03 -11.82 -11.30
CA GLU A 275 9.91 -11.24 -12.32
C GLU A 275 10.06 -9.73 -12.10
N PHE A 276 8.96 -8.98 -12.04
CA PHE A 276 9.00 -7.52 -11.92
C PHE A 276 9.35 -7.02 -10.52
N LEU A 277 9.27 -7.90 -9.52
CA LEU A 277 9.83 -7.65 -8.21
C LEU A 277 11.37 -7.76 -8.20
N GLN A 278 12.05 -8.23 -9.23
CA GLN A 278 13.52 -8.16 -9.24
C GLN A 278 14.02 -6.71 -9.41
N PRO A 279 15.06 -6.27 -8.70
CA PRO A 279 15.57 -4.89 -8.76
C PRO A 279 15.86 -4.37 -10.16
N ASN A 280 16.32 -5.24 -11.07
CA ASN A 280 16.72 -4.85 -12.43
C ASN A 280 15.56 -4.82 -13.44
N LYS A 281 14.39 -5.37 -13.07
CA LYS A 281 13.25 -5.56 -13.98
C LYS A 281 12.23 -4.43 -13.92
N PHE A 282 12.22 -3.65 -12.84
CA PHE A 282 11.28 -2.55 -12.67
C PHE A 282 12.01 -1.33 -12.11
N LYS A 283 12.02 -0.24 -12.89
CA LYS A 283 12.74 1.00 -12.59
C LYS A 283 11.89 2.04 -11.82
N GLY A 284 10.57 1.82 -11.77
CA GLY A 284 9.66 2.59 -10.94
C GLY A 284 9.88 2.33 -9.44
N VAL A 285 9.02 2.89 -8.60
CA VAL A 285 9.07 2.64 -7.17
C VAL A 285 8.31 1.36 -6.84
N VAL A 286 8.87 0.53 -5.96
CA VAL A 286 8.18 -0.65 -5.43
C VAL A 286 7.91 -0.47 -3.94
N VAL A 287 6.67 -0.65 -3.52
CA VAL A 287 6.30 -0.65 -2.09
C VAL A 287 5.54 -1.94 -1.80
N GLY A 288 6.07 -2.75 -0.89
CA GLY A 288 5.44 -4.00 -0.47
C GLY A 288 5.09 -4.00 1.00
N SER A 289 4.20 -4.90 1.41
CA SER A 289 3.98 -5.25 2.82
C SER A 289 4.05 -6.75 3.03
N VAL A 290 4.71 -7.18 4.11
CA VAL A 290 4.69 -8.59 4.54
C VAL A 290 3.53 -8.86 5.49
N SER A 291 3.06 -10.10 5.50
CA SER A 291 1.93 -10.52 6.33
C SER A 291 2.18 -11.87 6.97
N ARG A 292 1.82 -11.99 8.26
CA ARG A 292 2.01 -13.24 8.99
C ARG A 292 0.93 -14.28 8.69
N ARG A 293 -0.14 -13.90 7.98
CA ARG A 293 -1.25 -14.80 7.61
C ARG A 293 -0.74 -16.06 6.90
N LEU A 294 0.26 -15.90 6.05
CA LEU A 294 0.91 -16.96 5.27
C LEU A 294 1.82 -17.88 6.11
N LEU A 295 2.24 -17.46 7.31
CA LEU A 295 3.16 -18.24 8.14
C LEU A 295 2.48 -19.44 8.81
N LYS A 296 1.14 -19.46 8.88
CA LYS A 296 0.38 -20.59 9.45
C LYS A 296 0.71 -21.91 8.76
N ASN A 297 0.99 -21.84 7.46
CA ASN A 297 1.27 -23.00 6.61
C ASN A 297 2.78 -23.28 6.45
N MET A 298 3.65 -22.51 7.10
CA MET A 298 5.10 -22.70 7.03
C MET A 298 5.61 -23.57 8.18
N ARG A 299 6.48 -24.54 7.85
CA ARG A 299 7.16 -25.39 8.85
C ARG A 299 8.06 -24.58 9.78
N THR A 300 8.73 -23.56 9.27
CA THR A 300 9.65 -22.71 10.03
C THR A 300 9.10 -21.30 10.08
N LYS A 301 8.84 -20.78 11.28
CA LYS A 301 8.35 -19.42 11.47
C LYS A 301 9.55 -18.51 11.75
N GLY A 302 9.91 -17.67 10.78
CA GLY A 302 10.90 -16.62 11.00
C GLY A 302 10.33 -15.53 11.91
N THR A 303 11.12 -15.08 12.89
CA THR A 303 10.78 -13.93 13.74
C THR A 303 11.08 -12.60 13.05
N ARG A 304 12.07 -12.59 12.14
CA ARG A 304 12.41 -11.45 11.27
C ARG A 304 11.57 -11.46 10.01
N TYR A 305 11.37 -10.28 9.41
CA TYR A 305 10.63 -10.15 8.15
C TYR A 305 11.26 -10.96 7.01
N THR A 306 12.59 -11.05 6.95
CA THR A 306 13.29 -11.89 5.96
C THR A 306 13.00 -13.38 6.15
N GLY A 307 12.64 -13.82 7.35
CA GLY A 307 12.25 -15.21 7.61
C GLY A 307 10.77 -15.51 7.32
N MET A 308 10.01 -14.55 6.79
CA MET A 308 8.59 -14.71 6.47
C MET A 308 8.32 -15.29 5.08
N VAL A 309 9.35 -15.83 4.42
CA VAL A 309 9.34 -16.39 3.06
C VAL A 309 10.09 -17.73 3.04
N SER A 310 9.73 -18.61 2.12
CA SER A 310 10.41 -19.89 1.90
C SER A 310 11.62 -19.74 0.97
N GLY A 311 12.66 -20.52 1.24
CA GLY A 311 13.85 -20.61 0.38
C GLY A 311 14.73 -19.37 0.38
N ARG A 312 15.89 -19.45 -0.29
CA ARG A 312 16.88 -18.36 -0.35
C ARG A 312 16.43 -17.22 -1.28
N LYS A 313 15.76 -17.57 -2.40
CA LYS A 313 15.29 -16.59 -3.41
C LYS A 313 14.35 -15.55 -2.80
N GLY A 314 13.40 -15.97 -1.97
CA GLY A 314 12.48 -15.05 -1.30
C GLY A 314 13.20 -14.14 -0.30
N ARG A 315 14.16 -14.67 0.47
CA ARG A 315 14.94 -13.88 1.44
C ARG A 315 15.74 -12.79 0.75
N TYR A 316 16.47 -13.16 -0.30
CA TYR A 316 17.24 -12.24 -1.11
C TYR A 316 16.36 -11.12 -1.70
N LEU A 317 15.17 -11.48 -2.18
CA LEU A 317 14.21 -10.48 -2.63
C LEU A 317 13.86 -9.51 -1.49
N LEU A 318 13.43 -9.99 -0.32
CA LEU A 318 13.03 -9.10 0.78
C LEU A 318 14.20 -8.26 1.32
N GLU A 319 15.43 -8.78 1.29
CA GLU A 319 16.66 -8.05 1.65
C GLU A 319 17.00 -6.93 0.67
N SER A 320 16.49 -6.98 -0.57
CA SER A 320 16.67 -5.91 -1.56
C SER A 320 15.80 -4.66 -1.31
N PHE A 321 14.90 -4.70 -0.34
CA PHE A 321 14.04 -3.58 0.03
C PHE A 321 14.58 -2.86 1.27
N ASP A 322 14.34 -1.56 1.34
CA ASP A 322 14.46 -0.76 2.56
C ASP A 322 13.31 -1.13 3.53
N PRO A 323 13.61 -1.77 4.68
CA PRO A 323 12.58 -2.27 5.57
C PRO A 323 12.03 -1.15 6.47
N VAL A 324 10.72 -0.89 6.37
CA VAL A 324 10.02 0.13 7.17
C VAL A 324 9.13 -0.54 8.21
N LYS A 325 9.47 -0.37 9.49
CA LYS A 325 8.76 -1.02 10.59
C LYS A 325 7.47 -0.27 10.93
N VAL A 326 6.34 -0.96 10.93
CA VAL A 326 5.03 -0.45 11.34
C VAL A 326 4.70 -1.02 12.72
N MET A 327 4.63 -0.14 13.72
CA MET A 327 4.35 -0.48 15.12
C MET A 327 2.89 -0.14 15.49
N PRO A 328 2.41 -0.58 16.67
CA PRO A 328 1.21 -0.03 17.29
C PRO A 328 1.29 1.50 17.41
N PHE A 329 0.16 2.15 17.67
CA PHE A 329 0.12 3.59 17.84
C PHE A 329 1.04 4.04 18.98
N SER A 330 1.69 5.18 18.81
CA SER A 330 2.21 5.95 19.94
C SER A 330 1.03 6.55 20.74
N ALA A 331 1.28 7.01 21.97
CA ALA A 331 0.25 7.68 22.75
C ALA A 331 -0.33 8.91 22.04
N GLY A 332 0.52 9.67 21.32
CA GLY A 332 0.08 10.82 20.52
C GLY A 332 -0.79 10.40 19.33
N GLU A 333 -0.35 9.39 18.57
CA GLU A 333 -1.13 8.83 17.45
C GLU A 333 -2.50 8.32 17.90
N PHE A 334 -2.54 7.62 19.04
CA PHE A 334 -3.78 7.11 19.63
C PHE A 334 -4.74 8.23 20.01
N ASN A 335 -4.25 9.25 20.73
CA ASN A 335 -5.08 10.39 21.11
C ASN A 335 -5.64 11.12 19.88
N THR A 336 -4.81 11.37 18.86
CA THR A 336 -5.29 11.98 17.61
C THR A 336 -6.36 11.12 16.94
N TYR A 337 -6.16 9.80 16.88
CA TYR A 337 -7.10 8.87 16.27
C TYR A 337 -8.44 8.80 17.00
N ILE A 338 -8.42 8.64 18.33
CA ILE A 338 -9.62 8.61 19.17
C ILE A 338 -10.42 9.91 19.07
N ASN A 339 -9.73 11.05 19.15
CA ASN A 339 -10.37 12.36 19.00
C ASN A 339 -11.08 12.49 17.64
N ASN A 340 -10.52 11.92 16.58
CA ASN A 340 -11.18 11.90 15.28
C ASN A 340 -12.39 10.96 15.23
N LEU A 341 -12.33 9.79 15.89
CA LEU A 341 -13.50 8.91 15.98
C LEU A 341 -14.67 9.59 16.69
N ASN A 342 -14.39 10.33 17.78
CA ASN A 342 -15.40 11.15 18.47
C ASN A 342 -15.97 12.24 17.55
N LYS A 343 -15.11 12.99 16.84
CA LYS A 343 -15.56 14.02 15.88
C LYS A 343 -16.40 13.47 14.73
N GLU A 344 -16.16 12.22 14.33
CA GLU A 344 -16.92 11.54 13.28
C GLU A 344 -18.23 10.93 13.79
N ASN A 345 -18.54 11.02 15.09
CA ASN A 345 -19.64 10.30 15.75
C ASN A 345 -19.62 8.80 15.39
N TRP A 346 -18.43 8.21 15.28
CA TRP A 346 -18.29 6.80 14.92
C TRP A 346 -18.70 5.87 16.08
N MET A 347 -18.56 6.37 17.32
CA MET A 347 -18.97 5.69 18.54
C MET A 347 -20.24 6.35 19.07
N ASN A 348 -21.17 5.58 19.64
CA ASN A 348 -22.44 6.13 20.12
C ASN A 348 -22.29 6.87 21.46
N LYS A 349 -21.19 6.62 22.17
CA LYS A 349 -20.92 7.17 23.49
C LYS A 349 -19.68 8.06 23.45
N GLU A 350 -19.80 9.26 24.01
CA GLU A 350 -18.64 10.10 24.26
C GLU A 350 -17.70 9.44 25.27
N LEU A 351 -16.42 9.37 24.91
CA LEU A 351 -15.40 8.77 25.76
C LEU A 351 -14.94 9.76 26.83
N ASN A 352 -14.94 9.32 28.09
CA ASN A 352 -14.24 10.02 29.16
C ASN A 352 -12.79 9.51 29.26
N LYS A 353 -11.95 10.21 30.03
CA LYS A 353 -10.52 9.89 30.17
C LYS A 353 -10.25 8.44 30.61
N LEU A 354 -11.07 7.91 31.52
CA LEU A 354 -10.95 6.55 32.02
C LEU A 354 -11.24 5.51 30.91
N MET A 355 -12.27 5.75 30.09
CA MET A 355 -12.59 4.89 28.96
C MET A 355 -11.50 4.92 27.88
N GLU A 356 -10.87 6.08 27.64
CA GLU A 356 -9.72 6.16 26.72
C GLU A 356 -8.53 5.31 27.21
N ASP A 357 -8.23 5.37 28.51
CA ASP A 357 -7.13 4.62 29.11
C ASP A 357 -7.43 3.10 29.11
N GLU A 358 -8.69 2.71 29.30
CA GLU A 358 -9.15 1.33 29.12
C GLU A 358 -9.01 0.87 27.67
N LEU A 359 -9.43 1.68 26.69
CA LEU A 359 -9.27 1.37 25.26
C LEU A 359 -7.81 1.19 24.87
N TRP A 360 -6.92 2.06 25.36
CA TRP A 360 -5.49 1.94 25.16
C TRP A 360 -4.96 0.62 25.73
N THR A 361 -5.36 0.28 26.95
CA THR A 361 -4.92 -0.93 27.65
C THR A 361 -5.41 -2.20 26.96
N LEU A 362 -6.69 -2.25 26.56
CA LEU A 362 -7.30 -3.40 25.90
C LEU A 362 -6.75 -3.63 24.48
N SER A 363 -6.56 -2.55 23.72
CA SER A 363 -6.04 -2.65 22.35
C SER A 363 -4.52 -2.81 22.30
N GLY A 364 -3.80 -2.46 23.37
CA GLY A 364 -2.33 -2.34 23.38
C GLY A 364 -1.81 -1.33 22.35
N GLY A 365 -2.63 -0.35 21.97
CA GLY A 365 -2.36 0.60 20.90
C GLY A 365 -2.41 0.00 19.49
N VAL A 366 -2.82 -1.27 19.31
CA VAL A 366 -2.90 -1.91 18.00
C VAL A 366 -4.13 -1.36 17.25
N PRO A 367 -3.97 -0.66 16.11
CA PRO A 367 -5.07 -0.02 15.38
C PRO A 367 -6.21 -0.96 15.02
N GLY A 368 -5.90 -2.16 14.52
CA GLY A 368 -6.95 -3.10 14.14
C GLY A 368 -7.68 -3.73 15.33
N GLU A 369 -7.05 -3.87 16.49
CA GLU A 369 -7.75 -4.27 17.73
C GLU A 369 -8.62 -3.12 18.26
N LEU A 370 -8.09 -1.90 18.24
CA LEU A 370 -8.83 -0.71 18.62
C LEU A 370 -10.10 -0.54 17.77
N GLU A 371 -9.99 -0.67 16.44
CA GLU A 371 -11.14 -0.59 15.54
C GLU A 371 -12.19 -1.68 15.81
N LYS A 372 -11.76 -2.90 16.18
CA LYS A 372 -12.68 -3.99 16.58
C LYS A 372 -13.44 -3.62 17.85
N ILE A 373 -12.77 -3.06 18.86
CA ILE A 373 -13.39 -2.68 20.13
C ILE A 373 -14.35 -1.49 19.93
N CYS A 374 -13.88 -0.43 19.28
CA CYS A 374 -14.66 0.79 19.05
C CYS A 374 -15.94 0.56 18.24
N ARG A 375 -16.02 -0.50 17.43
CA ARG A 375 -17.24 -0.84 16.68
C ARG A 375 -18.45 -1.19 17.57
N TYR A 376 -18.21 -1.59 18.82
CA TYR A 376 -19.26 -2.02 19.76
C TYR A 376 -19.57 -0.97 20.83
N ILE A 377 -18.96 0.21 20.74
CA ILE A 377 -19.16 1.35 21.64
C ILE A 377 -19.99 2.39 20.90
#